data_AF-A0A7S1Y665-F1
#
_entry.id   AF-A0A7S1Y665-F1
#
_cell.length_a   1.000
_cell.length_b   1.000
_cell.length_c   1.000
_cell.angle_alpha   90.00
_cell.angle_beta   90.00
_cell.angle_gamma   90.00
#
_symmetry.space_group_name_H-M   'P 1'
#
loop_
_entity.id
_entity.type
_entity.pdbx_description
1 polymer ?
#
loop_
_entity_poly.entity_id
_entity_poly.type
_entity_poly.pdbx_seq_one_letter_code
_entity_poly.pdbx_strand_id
1 'polypeptide(L)'
;NKTNTTYDLVYHDLFRTFFEPNPNMKIPQLLDSMGLIPGEYAAAHLRALYRSNNRPTDALVKMARHALDCARRLRPEGPYYFASDGKIATEAAAQYGKDNDVHVATLVTSNDTASPLHLDKANSTSPEDYYATFIDLYLLGSSRCLSYSNGGYGTYGLILGYNASCHSRHLKNRQQLDCVDG
;
A
#
# COMPACT_ATOMS: atom_id res chain seq x y z
N ASN A 1 19.59 -16.01 -26.12
CA ASN A 1 18.37 -15.63 -25.38
C ASN A 1 18.41 -14.15 -25.06
N LYS A 2 17.66 -13.32 -25.79
CA LYS A 2 17.41 -11.93 -25.39
C LYS A 2 16.29 -11.98 -24.36
N THR A 3 16.59 -11.69 -23.10
CA THR A 3 15.57 -11.40 -22.10
C THR A 3 14.79 -10.19 -22.59
N ASN A 4 13.49 -10.35 -22.84
CA ASN A 4 12.63 -9.22 -23.16
C ASN A 4 12.52 -8.35 -21.91
N THR A 5 13.29 -7.26 -21.87
CA THR A 5 13.18 -6.24 -20.83
C THR A 5 11.82 -5.57 -20.98
N THR A 6 10.94 -5.75 -19.99
CA THR A 6 9.67 -5.03 -19.90
C THR A 6 9.88 -3.72 -19.13
N TYR A 7 9.01 -2.72 -19.33
CA TYR A 7 9.16 -1.41 -18.68
C TYR A 7 9.13 -1.52 -17.15
N ASP A 8 8.31 -2.40 -16.61
CA ASP A 8 8.21 -2.73 -15.18
C ASP A 8 9.57 -3.17 -14.58
N LEU A 9 10.31 -4.04 -15.26
CA LEU A 9 11.66 -4.44 -14.80
C LEU A 9 12.62 -3.25 -14.77
N VAL A 10 12.57 -2.36 -15.78
CA VAL A 10 13.42 -1.16 -15.81
C VAL A 10 13.08 -0.23 -14.65
N TYR A 11 11.80 0.04 -14.40
CA TYR A 11 11.40 0.94 -13.31
C TYR A 11 11.76 0.38 -11.93
N HIS A 12 11.57 -0.91 -11.72
CA HIS A 12 11.97 -1.59 -10.49
C HIS A 12 13.48 -1.46 -10.24
N ASP A 13 14.31 -1.81 -11.23
CA ASP A 13 15.76 -1.81 -11.07
C ASP A 13 16.32 -0.40 -10.94
N LEU A 14 15.83 0.55 -11.73
CA LEU A 14 16.18 1.97 -11.59
C LEU A 14 15.81 2.49 -10.20
N PHE A 15 14.61 2.19 -9.71
CA PHE A 15 14.19 2.66 -8.39
C PHE A 15 15.11 2.14 -7.30
N ARG A 16 15.41 0.84 -7.30
CA ARG A 16 16.28 0.24 -6.27
C ARG A 16 17.75 0.59 -6.41
N THR A 17 18.18 1.03 -7.59
CA THR A 17 19.56 1.48 -7.83
C THR A 17 19.74 2.95 -7.43
N PHE A 18 18.77 3.81 -7.73
CA PHE A 18 18.92 5.26 -7.58
C PHE A 18 18.24 5.83 -6.34
N PHE A 19 17.30 5.12 -5.72
CA PHE A 19 16.55 5.60 -4.56
C PHE A 19 16.90 4.80 -3.32
N GLU A 20 17.79 5.34 -2.52
CA GLU A 20 18.06 4.87 -1.16
C GLU A 20 17.17 5.64 -0.17
N PRO A 21 16.38 4.95 0.67
CA PRO A 21 15.60 5.61 1.71
C PRO A 21 16.51 6.38 2.66
N ASN A 22 16.04 7.53 3.14
CA ASN A 22 16.75 8.27 4.18
C ASN A 22 16.87 7.37 5.43
N PRO A 23 18.06 7.22 6.04
CA PRO A 23 18.25 6.38 7.23
C PRO A 23 17.30 6.72 8.39
N ASN A 24 16.85 7.97 8.49
CA ASN A 24 15.88 8.40 9.51
C ASN A 24 14.50 7.72 9.37
N MET A 25 14.15 7.20 8.20
CA MET A 25 12.93 6.43 7.98
C MET A 25 12.99 5.03 8.61
N LYS A 26 14.18 4.53 8.96
CA LYS A 26 14.39 3.25 9.69
C LYS A 26 13.63 2.06 9.06
N ILE A 27 13.62 2.00 7.74
CA ILE A 27 12.88 1.00 6.96
C ILE A 27 13.20 -0.45 7.39
N PRO A 28 14.47 -0.85 7.59
CA PRO A 28 14.77 -2.21 8.04
C PRO A 28 14.12 -2.54 9.40
N GLN A 29 14.23 -1.64 10.37
CA GLN A 29 13.63 -1.83 11.70
C GLN A 29 12.09 -1.88 11.62
N LEU A 30 11.51 -1.11 10.70
CA LEU A 30 10.07 -1.10 10.49
C LEU A 30 9.59 -2.44 9.93
N LEU A 31 10.24 -2.95 8.87
CA LEU A 31 9.97 -4.27 8.29
C LEU A 31 10.08 -5.38 9.34
N ASP A 32 11.16 -5.38 10.13
CA ASP A 32 11.38 -6.35 11.21
C ASP A 32 10.27 -6.27 12.27
N SER A 33 9.91 -5.07 12.72
CA SER A 33 8.85 -4.86 13.72
C SER A 33 7.47 -5.27 13.22
N MET A 34 7.25 -5.19 11.91
CA MET A 34 6.02 -5.58 11.24
C MET A 34 6.03 -7.05 10.81
N GLY A 35 7.11 -7.79 11.00
CA GLY A 35 7.24 -9.17 10.51
C GLY A 35 7.10 -9.28 8.99
N LEU A 36 7.58 -8.28 8.25
CA LEU A 36 7.50 -8.23 6.78
C LEU A 36 8.89 -8.48 6.17
N ILE A 37 8.94 -9.40 5.20
CA ILE A 37 10.15 -9.67 4.43
C ILE A 37 9.91 -9.19 2.98
N PRO A 38 10.74 -8.29 2.43
CA PRO A 38 10.60 -7.83 1.04
C PRO A 38 10.46 -8.98 0.05
N GLY A 39 9.45 -8.92 -0.83
CA GLY A 39 9.12 -9.97 -1.80
C GLY A 39 8.34 -11.16 -1.20
N GLU A 40 8.05 -11.15 0.10
CA GLU A 40 7.36 -12.24 0.79
C GLU A 40 6.04 -11.85 1.46
N TYR A 41 5.50 -10.67 1.16
CA TYR A 41 4.14 -10.30 1.55
C TYR A 41 3.33 -9.80 0.37
N ALA A 42 2.01 -9.80 0.51
CA ALA A 42 1.12 -9.07 -0.38
C ALA A 42 0.75 -7.74 0.26
N ALA A 43 0.39 -6.75 -0.53
CA ALA A 43 -0.03 -5.47 0.00
C ALA A 43 -1.35 -4.99 -0.60
N ALA A 44 -2.05 -4.16 0.15
CA ALA A 44 -3.29 -3.52 -0.25
C ALA A 44 -3.18 -2.01 -0.03
N HIS A 45 -3.47 -1.24 -1.07
CA HIS A 45 -3.50 0.22 -1.00
C HIS A 45 -4.91 0.75 -1.24
N LEU A 46 -5.42 1.57 -0.32
CA LEU A 46 -6.70 2.25 -0.43
C LEU A 46 -6.56 3.77 -0.28
N ARG A 47 -6.90 4.50 -1.34
CA ARG A 47 -7.10 5.96 -1.30
C ARG A 47 -8.51 6.29 -0.79
N ALA A 48 -8.70 6.21 0.53
CA ALA A 48 -9.94 6.46 1.24
C ALA A 48 -10.48 7.88 1.02
N LEU A 49 -9.60 8.89 1.03
CA LEU A 49 -10.00 10.30 0.92
C LEU A 49 -10.02 10.82 -0.52
N TYR A 50 -10.12 9.92 -1.50
CA TYR A 50 -10.17 10.30 -2.91
C TYR A 50 -11.48 11.05 -3.24
N ARG A 51 -11.34 12.31 -3.70
CA ARG A 51 -12.41 13.24 -4.12
C ARG A 51 -13.45 13.62 -3.05
N SER A 52 -13.40 13.01 -1.87
CA SER A 52 -14.30 13.31 -0.77
C SER A 52 -13.60 12.98 0.55
N ASN A 53 -13.60 13.94 1.47
CA ASN A 53 -13.13 13.75 2.84
C ASN A 53 -14.26 13.23 3.76
N ASN A 54 -15.51 13.22 3.30
CA ASN A 54 -16.70 12.87 4.09
C ASN A 54 -17.35 11.58 3.58
N ARG A 55 -16.57 10.50 3.50
CA ARG A 55 -17.14 9.19 3.19
C ARG A 55 -17.75 8.57 4.45
N PRO A 56 -18.91 7.91 4.36
CA PRO A 56 -19.47 7.15 5.46
C PRO A 56 -18.48 6.10 6.00
N THR A 57 -18.42 5.96 7.33
CA THR A 57 -17.52 5.03 8.02
C THR A 57 -17.69 3.58 7.56
N ASP A 58 -18.93 3.13 7.40
CA ASP A 58 -19.28 1.79 6.91
C ASP A 58 -18.73 1.54 5.49
N ALA A 59 -18.81 2.55 4.62
CA ALA A 59 -18.23 2.47 3.29
C ALA A 59 -16.70 2.33 3.33
N LEU A 60 -16.01 3.10 4.19
CA LEU A 60 -14.55 3.01 4.36
C LEU A 60 -14.11 1.65 4.90
N VAL A 61 -14.82 1.13 5.91
CA VAL A 61 -14.58 -0.21 6.46
C VAL A 61 -14.77 -1.27 5.37
N LYS A 62 -15.86 -1.20 4.62
CA LYS A 62 -16.15 -2.15 3.53
C LYS A 62 -15.08 -2.11 2.44
N MET A 63 -14.63 -0.92 2.05
CA MET A 63 -13.57 -0.75 1.05
C MET A 63 -12.23 -1.31 1.53
N ALA A 64 -11.86 -1.08 2.80
CA ALA A 64 -10.59 -1.58 3.37
C ALA A 64 -10.56 -3.11 3.43
N ARG A 65 -11.64 -3.74 3.92
CA ARG A 65 -11.77 -5.20 3.97
C ARG A 65 -11.74 -5.81 2.57
N HIS A 66 -12.48 -5.23 1.63
CA HIS A 66 -12.50 -5.69 0.24
C HIS A 66 -11.12 -5.60 -0.43
N ALA A 67 -10.35 -4.55 -0.16
CA ALA A 67 -8.98 -4.43 -0.67
C ALA A 67 -8.06 -5.58 -0.16
N LEU A 68 -8.22 -5.97 1.10
CA LEU A 68 -7.51 -7.10 1.69
C LEU A 68 -8.00 -8.44 1.15
N ASP A 69 -9.30 -8.60 0.91
CA ASP A 69 -9.84 -9.81 0.27
C ASP A 69 -9.24 -10.00 -1.13
N CYS A 70 -9.10 -8.92 -1.91
CA CYS A 70 -8.41 -8.98 -3.20
C CYS A 70 -6.92 -9.31 -3.06
N ALA A 71 -6.21 -8.74 -2.08
CA ALA A 71 -4.81 -9.09 -1.82
C ALA A 71 -4.64 -10.55 -1.38
N ARG A 72 -5.57 -11.05 -0.56
CA ARG A 72 -5.62 -12.44 -0.09
C ARG A 72 -5.87 -13.43 -1.21
N ARG A 73 -6.68 -13.08 -2.22
CA ARG A 73 -6.83 -13.89 -3.43
C ARG A 73 -5.51 -14.09 -4.18
N LEU A 74 -4.70 -13.03 -4.28
CA LEU A 74 -3.40 -13.08 -4.96
C LEU A 74 -2.36 -13.88 -4.15
N ARG A 75 -2.42 -13.79 -2.81
CA ARG A 75 -1.52 -14.50 -1.90
C ARG A 75 -2.29 -14.94 -0.65
N PRO A 76 -2.86 -16.15 -0.61
CA PRO A 76 -3.69 -16.62 0.50
C PRO A 76 -2.96 -16.74 1.84
N GLU A 77 -1.66 -16.97 1.82
CA GLU A 77 -0.82 -17.25 2.99
C GLU A 77 -0.46 -15.99 3.80
N GLY A 78 -0.57 -14.80 3.20
CA GLY A 78 0.00 -13.57 3.77
C GLY A 78 1.54 -13.63 3.90
N PRO A 79 2.14 -12.83 4.81
CA PRO A 79 1.54 -11.70 5.52
C PRO A 79 1.04 -10.58 4.58
N TYR A 80 0.28 -9.62 5.13
CA TYR A 80 -0.25 -8.48 4.39
C TYR A 80 0.26 -7.14 4.93
N TYR A 81 0.55 -6.20 4.04
CA TYR A 81 0.71 -4.78 4.37
C TYR A 81 -0.49 -3.97 3.86
N PHE A 82 -1.00 -3.03 4.65
CA PHE A 82 -2.08 -2.14 4.23
C PHE A 82 -1.71 -0.67 4.39
N ALA A 83 -1.88 0.09 3.30
CA ALA A 83 -1.62 1.53 3.23
C ALA A 83 -2.88 2.32 2.87
N SER A 84 -3.14 3.40 3.58
CA SER A 84 -4.27 4.30 3.28
C SER A 84 -4.04 5.73 3.77
N ASP A 85 -4.66 6.69 3.08
CA ASP A 85 -4.76 8.09 3.53
C ASP A 85 -5.89 8.31 4.56
N GLY A 86 -6.62 7.27 4.96
CA GLY A 86 -7.71 7.34 5.95
C GLY A 86 -7.45 6.49 7.20
N LYS A 87 -7.56 7.11 8.39
CA LYS A 87 -7.44 6.42 9.69
C LYS A 87 -8.44 5.26 9.82
N ILE A 88 -9.72 5.52 9.57
CA ILE A 88 -10.80 4.51 9.65
C ILE A 88 -10.50 3.29 8.77
N ALA A 89 -9.94 3.50 7.57
CA ALA A 89 -9.59 2.41 6.67
C ALA A 89 -8.43 1.58 7.22
N THR A 90 -7.43 2.23 7.81
CA THR A 90 -6.25 1.59 8.41
C THR A 90 -6.65 0.77 9.65
N GLU A 91 -7.51 1.31 10.50
CA GLU A 91 -8.06 0.59 11.65
C GLU A 91 -8.91 -0.62 11.23
N ALA A 92 -9.73 -0.45 10.19
CA ALA A 92 -10.52 -1.54 9.62
C ALA A 92 -9.63 -2.67 9.05
N ALA A 93 -8.49 -2.33 8.47
CA ALA A 93 -7.51 -3.30 7.98
C ALA A 93 -6.83 -4.06 9.13
N ALA A 94 -6.42 -3.37 10.19
CA ALA A 94 -5.88 -4.02 11.38
C ALA A 94 -6.92 -4.96 12.04
N GLN A 95 -8.19 -4.53 12.10
CA GLN A 95 -9.28 -5.36 12.63
C GLN A 95 -9.58 -6.56 11.71
N TYR A 96 -9.50 -6.39 10.38
CA TYR A 96 -9.64 -7.51 9.44
C TYR A 96 -8.64 -8.64 9.74
N GLY A 97 -7.39 -8.29 10.06
CA GLY A 97 -6.36 -9.27 10.43
C GLY A 97 -6.78 -10.11 11.64
N LYS A 98 -7.29 -9.45 12.69
CA LYS A 98 -7.80 -10.12 13.90
C LYS A 98 -9.01 -11.00 13.60
N ASP A 99 -9.97 -10.50 12.82
CA ASP A 99 -11.22 -11.20 12.52
C ASP A 99 -11.02 -12.47 11.68
N ASN A 100 -9.97 -12.50 10.87
CA ASN A 100 -9.70 -13.59 9.91
C ASN A 100 -8.47 -14.43 10.27
N ASP A 101 -7.89 -14.21 11.45
CA ASP A 101 -6.66 -14.87 11.92
C ASP A 101 -5.51 -14.81 10.89
N VAL A 102 -5.26 -13.60 10.37
CA VAL A 102 -4.16 -13.33 9.42
C VAL A 102 -3.35 -12.11 9.84
N HIS A 103 -2.05 -12.15 9.55
CA HIS A 103 -1.16 -11.04 9.84
C HIS A 103 -1.37 -9.88 8.86
N VAL A 104 -1.84 -8.74 9.37
CA VAL A 104 -1.98 -7.48 8.62
C VAL A 104 -1.20 -6.39 9.35
N ALA A 105 -0.13 -5.92 8.70
CA ALA A 105 0.65 -4.77 9.14
C ALA A 105 0.10 -3.47 8.54
N THR A 106 0.06 -2.42 9.35
CA THR A 106 -0.34 -1.07 8.96
C THR A 106 0.63 -0.07 9.57
N LEU A 107 0.95 1.00 8.86
CA LEU A 107 1.66 2.13 9.46
C LEU A 107 0.70 2.87 10.39
N VAL A 108 0.82 2.66 11.70
CA VAL A 108 0.11 3.46 12.71
C VAL A 108 0.98 4.66 13.05
N THR A 109 0.58 5.86 12.62
CA THR A 109 1.24 7.08 13.06
C THR A 109 0.89 7.31 14.53
N SER A 110 1.91 7.50 15.38
CA SER A 110 1.75 7.70 16.83
C SER A 110 0.99 8.98 17.20
N ASN A 111 0.74 9.87 16.23
CA ASN A 111 -0.23 10.95 16.37
C ASN A 111 -1.59 10.48 15.85
N ASP A 112 -2.51 10.25 16.79
CA ASP A 112 -3.90 9.80 16.60
C ASP A 112 -4.74 10.63 15.61
N THR A 113 -4.21 11.75 15.10
CA THR A 113 -4.87 12.72 14.24
C THR A 113 -4.25 12.85 12.84
N ALA A 114 -3.08 12.27 12.57
CA ALA A 114 -2.31 12.58 11.36
C ALA A 114 -2.32 11.40 10.36
N SER A 115 -3.21 11.49 9.35
CA SER A 115 -3.06 10.73 8.11
C SER A 115 -1.77 11.13 7.39
N PRO A 116 -1.15 10.23 6.59
CA PRO A 116 -0.01 10.58 5.75
C PRO A 116 -0.28 11.84 4.92
N LEU A 117 0.66 12.80 4.93
CA LEU A 117 0.50 14.03 4.17
C LEU A 117 0.58 13.77 2.66
N HIS A 118 -0.33 14.39 1.93
CA HIS A 118 -0.30 14.41 0.48
C HIS A 118 0.57 15.56 -0.03
N LEU A 119 1.55 15.26 -0.88
CA LEU A 119 2.46 16.25 -1.49
C LEU A 119 1.71 17.37 -2.25
N ASP A 120 0.53 17.07 -2.80
CA ASP A 120 -0.28 18.02 -3.58
C ASP A 120 -1.28 18.85 -2.74
N LYS A 121 -1.40 18.57 -1.43
CA LYS A 121 -2.39 19.23 -0.56
C LYS A 121 -1.83 19.81 0.72
N ALA A 122 -0.67 19.35 1.16
CA ALA A 122 -0.05 19.83 2.39
C ALA A 122 0.76 21.10 2.13
N ASN A 123 0.78 21.98 3.12
CA ASN A 123 1.58 23.21 3.12
C ASN A 123 2.93 23.03 3.85
N SER A 124 3.30 21.80 4.22
CA SER A 124 4.56 21.56 4.93
C SER A 124 5.74 21.67 3.97
N THR A 125 6.77 22.37 4.43
CA THR A 125 8.09 22.45 3.79
C THR A 125 9.11 21.49 4.40
N SER A 126 8.76 20.77 5.47
CA SER A 126 9.65 19.80 6.13
C SER A 126 9.55 18.44 5.42
N PRO A 127 10.65 17.89 4.89
CA PRO A 127 10.64 16.56 4.27
C PRO A 127 10.16 15.44 5.20
N GLU A 128 10.43 15.57 6.49
CA GLU A 128 10.11 14.60 7.55
C GLU A 128 8.60 14.36 7.67
N ASP A 129 7.79 15.39 7.42
CA ASP A 129 6.32 15.27 7.50
C ASP A 129 5.74 14.37 6.40
N TYR A 130 6.52 14.10 5.36
CA TYR A 130 6.15 13.20 4.25
C TYR A 130 6.75 11.80 4.39
N TYR A 131 7.53 11.51 5.44
CA TYR A 131 8.17 10.21 5.61
C TYR A 131 7.15 9.07 5.62
N ALA A 132 5.99 9.23 6.26
CA ALA A 132 4.94 8.21 6.22
C ALA A 132 4.53 7.84 4.78
N THR A 133 4.38 8.85 3.91
CA THR A 133 4.06 8.66 2.48
C THR A 133 5.19 7.98 1.72
N PHE A 134 6.46 8.22 2.05
CA PHE A 134 7.57 7.51 1.40
C PHE A 134 7.77 6.10 1.95
N ILE A 135 7.52 5.88 3.25
CA ILE A 135 7.52 4.58 3.90
C ILE A 135 6.45 3.70 3.27
N ASP A 136 5.21 4.19 3.15
CA ASP A 136 4.12 3.47 2.49
C ASP A 136 4.52 3.05 1.07
N LEU A 137 5.10 3.97 0.29
CA LEU A 137 5.49 3.68 -1.09
C LEU A 137 6.58 2.59 -1.13
N TYR A 138 7.57 2.68 -0.24
CA TYR A 138 8.63 1.69 -0.14
C TYR A 138 8.06 0.30 0.22
N LEU A 139 7.15 0.24 1.20
CA LEU A 139 6.52 -1.01 1.62
C LEU A 139 5.56 -1.56 0.55
N LEU A 140 4.85 -0.72 -0.21
CA LEU A 140 4.07 -1.19 -1.36
C LEU A 140 5.01 -1.75 -2.46
N GLY A 141 6.09 -1.03 -2.79
CA GLY A 141 7.11 -1.46 -3.77
C GLY A 141 8.02 -2.60 -3.30
N SER A 142 7.95 -2.97 -2.03
CA SER A 142 8.65 -4.14 -1.49
C SER A 142 7.74 -5.36 -1.39
N SER A 143 6.45 -5.24 -1.74
CA SER A 143 5.53 -6.37 -1.79
C SER A 143 5.75 -7.25 -3.03
N ARG A 144 5.28 -8.50 -2.96
CA ARG A 144 5.24 -9.42 -4.10
C ARG A 144 4.01 -9.23 -4.95
N CYS A 145 2.87 -8.99 -4.32
CA CYS A 145 1.58 -8.85 -4.97
C CYS A 145 0.86 -7.63 -4.41
N LEU A 146 0.16 -6.88 -5.26
CA LEU A 146 -0.49 -5.64 -4.84
C LEU A 146 -1.95 -5.57 -5.26
N SER A 147 -2.84 -5.38 -4.29
CA SER A 147 -4.18 -4.88 -4.57
C SER A 147 -4.23 -3.37 -4.41
N TYR A 148 -4.74 -2.63 -5.39
CA TYR A 148 -4.76 -1.16 -5.35
C TYR A 148 -6.07 -0.52 -5.81
N SER A 149 -6.37 0.63 -5.20
CA SER A 149 -7.55 1.46 -5.50
C SER A 149 -7.30 2.41 -6.66
N ASN A 150 -8.16 3.42 -6.81
CA ASN A 150 -7.96 4.51 -7.77
C ASN A 150 -6.71 5.36 -7.45
N GLY A 151 -6.15 5.95 -8.51
CA GLY A 151 -5.05 6.92 -8.44
C GLY A 151 -3.72 6.34 -8.95
N GLY A 152 -2.69 7.19 -8.96
CA GLY A 152 -1.35 6.80 -9.38
C GLY A 152 -0.52 6.12 -8.28
N TYR A 153 -0.81 6.38 -7.00
CA TYR A 153 0.06 5.99 -5.90
C TYR A 153 0.21 4.47 -5.73
N GLY A 154 -0.91 3.73 -5.64
CA GLY A 154 -0.86 2.26 -5.60
C GLY A 154 -0.30 1.66 -6.89
N THR A 155 -0.68 2.19 -8.06
CA THR A 155 -0.11 1.77 -9.35
C THR A 155 1.41 2.00 -9.40
N TYR A 156 1.90 3.08 -8.79
CA TYR A 156 3.33 3.33 -8.71
C TYR A 156 4.02 2.31 -7.81
N GLY A 157 3.47 2.04 -6.62
CA GLY A 157 3.94 0.94 -5.76
C GLY A 157 3.99 -0.41 -6.48
N LEU A 158 3.01 -0.71 -7.35
CA LEU A 158 3.01 -1.94 -8.16
C LEU A 158 4.20 -2.02 -9.11
N ILE A 159 4.48 -0.93 -9.84
CA ILE A 159 5.56 -0.87 -10.82
C ILE A 159 6.93 -1.01 -10.13
N LEU A 160 7.04 -0.58 -8.87
CA LEU A 160 8.23 -0.75 -8.04
C LEU A 160 8.34 -2.14 -7.39
N GLY A 161 7.26 -2.92 -7.42
CA GLY A 161 7.10 -4.21 -6.77
C GLY A 161 7.95 -5.32 -7.37
N TYR A 162 8.19 -6.38 -6.59
CA TYR A 162 8.97 -7.54 -7.05
C TYR A 162 8.32 -8.32 -8.21
N ASN A 163 6.99 -8.22 -8.35
CA ASN A 163 6.25 -8.85 -9.43
C ASN A 163 5.06 -7.98 -9.84
N ALA A 164 5.29 -7.10 -10.83
CA ALA A 164 4.26 -6.21 -11.35
C ALA A 164 3.07 -6.93 -12.00
N SER A 165 3.23 -8.21 -12.38
CA SER A 165 2.14 -9.04 -12.90
C SER A 165 1.27 -9.66 -11.80
N CYS A 166 1.64 -9.57 -10.52
CA CYS A 166 0.81 -10.05 -9.43
C CYS A 166 -0.02 -8.90 -8.84
N HIS A 167 -1.16 -8.57 -9.46
CA HIS A 167 -1.96 -7.45 -8.97
C HIS A 167 -3.46 -7.59 -9.18
N SER A 168 -4.21 -6.81 -8.41
CA SER A 168 -5.66 -6.73 -8.51
C SER A 168 -6.15 -5.31 -8.28
N ARG A 169 -6.91 -4.76 -9.22
CA ARG A 169 -7.59 -3.49 -9.02
C ARG A 169 -8.88 -3.74 -8.26
N HIS A 170 -8.99 -3.21 -7.04
CA HIS A 170 -10.13 -3.49 -6.15
C HIS A 170 -11.32 -2.53 -6.28
N LEU A 171 -11.24 -1.57 -7.22
CA LEU A 171 -12.30 -0.64 -7.58
C LEU A 171 -12.51 -0.57 -9.09
N LYS A 172 -13.66 -1.08 -9.56
CA LYS A 172 -14.12 -0.95 -10.94
C LYS A 172 -14.86 0.37 -11.15
N ASN A 173 -14.64 1.01 -12.29
CA ASN A 173 -15.23 2.32 -12.66
C ASN A 173 -15.12 3.39 -11.57
N ARG A 174 -14.10 3.28 -10.72
CA ARG A 174 -13.83 4.17 -9.58
C ARG A 174 -14.88 4.18 -8.47
N GLN A 175 -15.87 3.29 -8.49
CA GLN A 175 -17.01 3.32 -7.55
C GLN A 175 -17.50 1.94 -7.11
N GLN A 176 -17.30 0.88 -7.89
CA GLN A 176 -17.79 -0.46 -7.59
C GLN A 176 -16.67 -1.33 -7.01
N LEU A 177 -16.93 -2.01 -5.89
CA LEU A 177 -16.02 -3.01 -5.33
C LEU A 177 -16.00 -4.24 -6.25
N ASP A 178 -14.82 -4.59 -6.76
CA ASP A 178 -14.57 -5.76 -7.60
C ASP A 178 -13.08 -6.08 -7.55
N CYS A 179 -12.66 -7.34 -7.63
CA CYS A 179 -11.24 -7.69 -7.72
C CYS A 179 -10.91 -8.03 -9.18
N VAL A 180 -10.40 -7.03 -9.91
CA VAL A 180 -10.01 -7.19 -11.32
C VAL A 180 -8.52 -7.50 -11.36
N ASP A 181 -8.21 -8.79 -11.48
CA ASP A 181 -6.85 -9.29 -11.55
C ASP A 181 -6.25 -9.02 -12.95
N GLY A 182 -4.94 -8.78 -13.00
CA GLY A 182 -4.21 -8.46 -14.23
C GLY A 182 -2.85 -9.13 -14.31
#